data_AF-A0A2I1HSU5-F1
#
_entry.id   AF-A0A2I1HSU5-F1
#
_cell.length_a   1.000
_cell.length_b   1.000
_cell.length_c   1.000
_cell.angle_alpha   90.00
_cell.angle_beta   90.00
_cell.angle_gamma   90.00
#
_symmetry.space_group_name_H-M   'P 1'
#
loop_
_entity.id
_entity.type
_entity.pdbx_description
1 polymer ?
#
loop_
_entity_poly.entity_id
_entity_poly.type
_entity_poly.pdbx_seq_one_letter_code
_entity_poly.pdbx_strand_id
1 'polypeptide(L)'
;MGFAQNLVQCESALQVNKKNRKRKSGEAFREDFDYIYGIVTTASEWYFILFASDGISSTSKDPLNIRFTESALKDRLEEEKDLCKNVKRVMEVVVGLLKDRLECVGEEPDRKKAKIEEYHLKK
;
A
#
# COMPACT_ATOMS: atom_id res chain seq x y z
N MET A 1 -17.78 -9.59 -2.31
CA MET A 1 -16.68 -9.00 -3.09
C MET A 1 -15.40 -9.71 -2.65
N GLY A 2 -14.66 -10.29 -3.58
CA GLY A 2 -13.50 -11.14 -3.27
C GLY A 2 -12.16 -10.42 -3.44
N PHE A 3 -11.09 -11.01 -2.90
CA PHE A 3 -9.72 -10.50 -3.00
C PHE A 3 -9.28 -10.18 -4.44
N ALA A 4 -9.61 -11.07 -5.40
CA ALA A 4 -9.32 -10.86 -6.82
C ALA A 4 -10.03 -9.62 -7.40
N GLN A 5 -11.24 -9.32 -6.96
CA GLN A 5 -11.99 -8.14 -7.42
C GLN A 5 -11.33 -6.84 -6.95
N ASN A 6 -10.83 -6.81 -5.72
CA ASN A 6 -10.09 -5.67 -5.18
C ASN A 6 -8.80 -5.43 -5.99
N LEU A 7 -8.14 -6.51 -6.40
CA LEU A 7 -6.93 -6.41 -7.22
C LEU A 7 -7.20 -5.84 -8.61
N VAL A 8 -8.29 -6.27 -9.26
CA VAL A 8 -8.74 -5.73 -10.56
C VAL A 8 -9.10 -4.24 -10.45
N GLN A 9 -9.66 -3.82 -9.32
CA GLN A 9 -9.92 -2.40 -9.05
C GLN A 9 -8.61 -1.59 -8.92
N CYS A 10 -7.59 -2.14 -8.25
CA CYS A 10 -6.26 -1.50 -8.18
C CYS A 10 -5.64 -1.33 -9.58
N GLU A 11 -5.69 -2.38 -10.42
CA GLU A 11 -5.19 -2.29 -11.79
C GLU A 11 -5.90 -1.19 -12.60
N SER A 12 -7.23 -1.17 -12.51
CA SER A 12 -8.05 -0.15 -13.18
C SER A 12 -7.69 1.26 -12.71
N ALA A 13 -7.45 1.45 -11.41
CA ALA A 13 -7.01 2.73 -10.85
C ALA A 13 -5.64 3.16 -11.38
N LEU A 14 -4.68 2.24 -11.50
CA LEU A 14 -3.36 2.53 -12.08
C LEU A 14 -3.49 3.01 -13.54
N GLN A 15 -4.33 2.35 -14.34
CA GLN A 15 -4.56 2.73 -15.74
C GLN A 15 -5.22 4.12 -15.86
N VAL A 16 -6.22 4.41 -15.01
CA VAL A 16 -6.87 5.73 -14.96
C VAL A 16 -5.86 6.81 -14.56
N ASN A 17 -5.00 6.55 -13.57
CA ASN A 17 -3.96 7.48 -13.15
C ASN A 17 -2.97 7.78 -14.29
N LYS A 18 -2.49 6.75 -15.01
CA LYS A 18 -1.65 6.92 -16.20
C LYS A 18 -2.34 7.77 -17.28
N LYS A 19 -3.61 7.52 -17.55
CA LYS A 19 -4.40 8.28 -18.54
C LYS A 19 -4.58 9.74 -18.12
N ASN A 20 -4.82 10.01 -16.84
CA ASN A 20 -4.97 11.35 -16.31
C ASN A 20 -3.64 12.13 -16.34
N ARG A 21 -2.50 11.46 -16.09
CA ARG A 21 -1.16 12.05 -16.22
C ARG A 21 -0.88 12.52 -17.65
N LYS A 22 -1.22 11.72 -18.67
CA LYS A 22 -1.05 12.09 -20.09
C LYS A 22 -1.84 13.34 -20.51
N ARG A 23 -2.92 13.68 -19.79
CA ARG A 23 -3.85 14.78 -20.12
C ARG A 23 -3.55 16.09 -19.40
N LYS A 24 -2.83 16.08 -18.28
CA LYS A 24 -2.48 17.27 -17.49
C LYS A 24 -0.99 17.57 -17.68
N SER A 25 -0.65 18.47 -18.59
CA SER A 25 0.74 18.90 -18.83
C SER A 25 1.23 20.02 -17.89
N GLY A 26 0.55 20.27 -16.76
CA GLY A 26 0.95 21.28 -15.78
C GLY A 26 1.85 20.71 -14.68
N GLU A 27 2.97 21.38 -14.41
CA GLU A 27 4.19 20.91 -13.72
C GLU A 27 4.05 20.52 -12.24
N ALA A 28 2.95 20.79 -11.54
CA ALA A 28 2.96 20.77 -10.07
C ALA A 28 2.95 19.36 -9.42
N PHE A 29 2.48 18.31 -10.13
CA PHE A 29 2.38 16.95 -9.56
C PHE A 29 2.56 15.86 -10.64
N ARG A 30 3.51 16.04 -11.56
CA ARG A 30 3.96 14.95 -12.45
C ARG A 30 4.84 13.98 -11.66
N GLU A 31 4.24 13.29 -10.71
CA GLU A 31 4.86 12.11 -10.13
C GLU A 31 4.84 11.01 -11.19
N ASP A 32 5.95 10.80 -11.92
CA ASP A 32 6.19 9.71 -12.88
C ASP A 32 6.36 8.34 -12.19
N PHE A 33 5.48 8.01 -11.25
CA PHE A 33 5.44 6.67 -10.67
C PHE A 33 4.60 5.75 -11.55
N ASP A 34 5.21 4.70 -12.07
CA ASP A 34 4.51 3.65 -12.83
C ASP A 34 3.89 2.59 -11.92
N TYR A 35 3.65 2.96 -10.66
CA TYR A 35 3.09 2.13 -9.61
C TYR A 35 2.13 2.90 -8.69
N ILE A 36 1.32 2.14 -7.94
CA ILE A 36 0.49 2.61 -6.82
C ILE A 36 0.71 1.72 -5.60
N TYR A 37 0.61 2.31 -4.41
CA TYR A 37 0.40 1.55 -3.18
C TYR A 37 -1.08 1.29 -2.99
N GLY A 38 -1.42 0.09 -2.53
CA GLY A 38 -2.77 -0.35 -2.25
C GLY A 38 -2.86 -1.09 -0.92
N ILE A 39 -4.04 -1.05 -0.31
CA ILE A 39 -4.37 -1.86 0.86
C ILE A 39 -5.54 -2.75 0.47
N VAL A 40 -5.36 -4.06 0.56
CA VAL A 40 -6.42 -5.05 0.35
C VAL A 40 -6.73 -5.71 1.68
N THR A 41 -8.00 -5.81 2.06
CA THR A 41 -8.39 -6.40 3.34
C THR A 41 -9.42 -7.53 3.17
N THR A 42 -9.31 -8.56 4.01
CA THR A 42 -10.28 -9.68 4.13
C THR A 42 -11.05 -9.58 5.46
N ALA A 43 -11.30 -8.34 5.91
CA ALA A 43 -11.75 -7.96 7.24
C ALA A 43 -10.67 -8.08 8.33
N SER A 44 -10.07 -9.26 8.53
CA SER A 44 -9.04 -9.45 9.57
C SER A 44 -7.61 -9.37 9.05
N GLU A 45 -7.36 -9.69 7.79
CA GLU A 45 -6.02 -9.64 7.22
C GLU A 45 -5.88 -8.42 6.32
N TRP A 46 -4.75 -7.72 6.47
CA TRP A 46 -4.41 -6.50 5.77
C TRP A 46 -3.16 -6.73 4.94
N TYR A 47 -3.31 -6.62 3.63
CA TYR A 47 -2.25 -6.78 2.65
C TYR A 47 -1.87 -5.40 2.12
N PHE A 48 -0.62 -5.02 2.34
CA PHE A 48 -0.05 -3.80 1.77
C PHE A 48 0.66 -4.20 0.49
N ILE A 49 0.14 -3.71 -0.63
CA ILE A 49 0.59 -4.09 -1.97
C ILE A 49 1.16 -2.90 -2.71
N LEU A 50 2.17 -3.18 -3.52
CA LEU A 50 2.70 -2.31 -4.54
C LEU A 50 2.24 -2.88 -5.89
N PHE A 51 1.43 -2.12 -6.61
CA PHE A 51 0.96 -2.48 -7.94
C PHE A 51 1.73 -1.66 -8.96
N ALA A 52 2.61 -2.32 -9.71
CA ALA A 52 3.43 -1.71 -10.76
C ALA A 52 3.05 -2.29 -12.13
N SER A 53 3.70 -1.80 -13.19
CA SER A 53 3.40 -2.24 -14.57
C SER A 53 3.87 -3.67 -14.85
N ASP A 54 4.83 -4.17 -14.07
CA ASP A 54 5.47 -5.48 -14.20
C ASP A 54 4.88 -6.53 -13.25
N GLY A 55 4.00 -6.13 -12.32
CA GLY A 55 3.30 -7.05 -11.45
C GLY A 55 2.89 -6.45 -10.11
N ILE A 56 2.49 -7.33 -9.21
CA ILE A 56 2.08 -7.00 -7.85
C ILE A 56 3.09 -7.58 -6.88
N SER A 57 3.64 -6.74 -6.02
CA SER A 57 4.43 -7.13 -4.86
C SER A 57 3.72 -6.74 -3.58
N SER A 58 4.09 -7.39 -2.47
CA SER A 58 3.64 -7.02 -1.14
C SER A 58 4.81 -6.49 -0.33
N THR A 59 4.54 -5.57 0.58
CA THR A 59 5.57 -5.04 1.49
C THR A 59 6.03 -6.08 2.52
N SER A 60 5.22 -7.14 2.74
CA SER A 60 5.52 -8.23 3.65
C SER A 60 5.05 -9.57 3.09
N LYS A 61 5.70 -10.65 3.52
CA LYS A 61 5.33 -12.02 3.13
C LYS A 61 4.00 -12.44 3.76
N ASP A 62 3.80 -12.07 5.02
CA ASP A 62 2.60 -12.37 5.79
C ASP A 62 1.72 -11.11 5.91
N PRO A 63 0.39 -11.24 5.86
CA PRO A 63 -0.50 -10.11 6.09
C PRO A 63 -0.45 -9.64 7.54
N LEU A 64 -0.73 -8.35 7.76
CA LEU A 64 -0.97 -7.86 9.10
C LEU A 64 -2.38 -8.28 9.55
N ASN A 65 -2.47 -8.92 10.70
CA ASN A 65 -3.75 -9.31 11.27
C ASN A 65 -4.26 -8.22 12.21
N ILE A 66 -5.43 -7.67 11.92
CA ILE A 66 -6.19 -6.84 12.86
C ILE A 66 -7.48 -7.58 13.17
N ARG A 67 -7.47 -8.33 14.27
CA ARG A 67 -8.68 -8.97 14.77
C ARG A 67 -9.45 -8.00 15.67
N PHE A 68 -10.63 -7.62 15.21
CA PHE A 68 -11.59 -6.94 16.06
C PHE A 68 -12.44 -7.97 16.80
N THR A 69 -12.32 -8.01 18.13
CA THR A 69 -13.21 -8.75 19.03
C THR A 69 -14.10 -7.76 19.77
N GLU A 70 -15.33 -8.14 20.08
CA GLU A 70 -16.25 -7.30 20.86
C GLU A 70 -15.66 -6.96 22.25
N SER A 71 -14.91 -7.90 22.82
CA SER A 71 -14.17 -7.73 24.08
C SER A 71 -13.03 -6.71 24.00
N ALA A 72 -12.46 -6.43 22.82
CA ALA A 72 -11.46 -5.38 22.63
C ALA A 72 -12.05 -3.96 22.73
N LEU A 73 -13.38 -3.81 22.70
CA LEU A 73 -14.06 -2.53 22.92
C LEU A 73 -14.29 -2.21 24.40
N LYS A 74 -14.01 -3.17 25.30
CA LYS A 74 -14.13 -2.99 26.74
C LYS A 74 -12.78 -2.55 27.30
N ASP A 75 -12.75 -1.37 27.90
CA ASP A 75 -11.57 -0.75 28.51
C ASP A 75 -10.82 -1.71 29.45
N ARG A 76 -9.48 -1.71 29.34
CA ARG A 76 -8.50 -2.38 30.24
C ARG A 76 -8.32 -3.88 30.07
N LEU A 77 -8.73 -4.43 28.93
CA LEU A 77 -8.46 -5.83 28.59
C LEU A 77 -7.16 -5.97 27.78
N GLU A 78 -6.48 -7.09 27.93
CA GLU A 78 -5.26 -7.38 27.15
C GLU A 78 -5.54 -7.40 25.63
N GLU A 79 -6.78 -7.70 25.24
CA GLU A 79 -7.25 -7.64 23.86
C GLU A 79 -7.28 -6.22 23.28
N GLU A 80 -7.60 -5.21 24.09
CA GLU A 80 -7.53 -3.79 23.69
C GLU A 80 -6.08 -3.39 23.41
N LYS A 81 -5.14 -3.83 24.26
CA LYS A 81 -3.72 -3.58 24.06
C LYS A 81 -3.19 -4.25 22.80
N ASP A 82 -3.61 -5.48 22.52
CA ASP A 82 -3.24 -6.19 21.30
C ASP A 82 -3.77 -5.47 20.05
N LEU A 83 -5.04 -5.07 20.08
CA LEU A 83 -5.65 -4.27 19.03
C LEU A 83 -4.88 -2.96 18.79
N CYS A 84 -4.57 -2.21 19.84
CA CYS A 84 -3.81 -0.97 19.76
C CYS A 84 -2.39 -1.19 19.17
N LYS A 85 -1.71 -2.26 19.56
CA LYS A 85 -0.40 -2.64 18.97
C LYS A 85 -0.52 -2.94 17.48
N ASN A 86 -1.55 -3.68 17.07
CA ASN A 86 -1.75 -4.05 15.65
C ASN A 86 -2.14 -2.82 14.80
N VAL A 87 -3.01 -1.95 15.31
CA VAL A 87 -3.35 -0.68 14.65
C VAL A 87 -2.12 0.22 14.52
N LYS A 88 -1.30 0.31 15.58
CA LYS A 88 -0.04 1.07 15.53
C LYS A 88 0.89 0.55 14.43
N ARG A 89 1.07 -0.77 14.32
CA ARG A 89 1.87 -1.39 13.24
C ARG A 89 1.35 -1.03 11.85
N VAL A 90 0.03 -1.07 11.65
CA VAL A 90 -0.58 -0.66 10.38
C VAL A 90 -0.31 0.81 10.07
N MET A 91 -0.47 1.68 11.06
CA MET A 91 -0.16 3.11 10.88
C MET A 91 1.32 3.35 10.57
N GLU A 92 2.24 2.61 11.20
CA GLU A 92 3.67 2.67 10.89
C GLU A 92 3.96 2.27 9.44
N VAL A 93 3.31 1.22 8.92
CA VAL A 93 3.43 0.83 7.50
C VAL A 93 2.89 1.92 6.60
N VAL A 94 1.68 2.46 6.86
CA VAL A 94 1.10 3.54 6.06
C VAL A 94 1.99 4.77 6.04
N VAL A 95 2.52 5.19 7.19
CA VAL A 95 3.46 6.32 7.28
C VAL A 95 4.75 6.02 6.52
N GLY A 96 5.28 4.79 6.60
CA GLY A 96 6.43 4.35 5.83
C GLY A 96 6.22 4.47 4.33
N LEU A 97 5.07 4.02 3.82
CA LEU A 97 4.71 4.11 2.40
C LEU A 97 4.52 5.56 1.93
N LEU A 98 3.96 6.44 2.78
CA LEU A 98 3.82 7.85 2.48
C LEU A 98 5.17 8.56 2.43
N LYS A 99 6.08 8.24 3.36
CA LYS A 99 7.45 8.75 3.37
C LYS A 99 8.23 8.25 2.16
N ASP A 100 8.15 6.97 1.84
CA ASP A 100 8.77 6.35 0.66
C ASP A 100 8.38 7.12 -0.60
N ARG A 101 7.08 7.38 -0.76
CA ARG A 101 6.56 8.14 -1.89
C ARG A 101 7.09 9.58 -1.91
N LEU A 102 7.07 10.27 -0.77
CA LEU A 102 7.54 11.65 -0.64
C LEU A 102 9.04 11.78 -0.96
N GLU A 103 9.86 10.85 -0.48
CA GLU A 103 11.30 10.81 -0.74
C GLU A 103 11.62 10.59 -2.21
N CYS A 104 10.80 9.80 -2.92
CA CYS A 104 10.98 9.59 -4.35
C CYS A 104 10.54 10.80 -5.21
N VAL A 105 9.93 11.84 -4.63
CA VAL A 105 9.55 13.08 -5.34
C VAL A 105 10.82 13.88 -5.64
N GLY A 106 11.47 13.55 -6.75
CA GLY A 106 12.71 14.20 -7.21
C GLY A 106 13.77 13.21 -7.70
N GLU A 107 13.56 11.91 -7.51
CA GLU A 107 14.47 10.89 -8.02
C GLU A 107 14.35 10.67 -9.53
N GLU A 108 15.49 10.38 -10.15
CA GLU A 108 15.61 9.90 -11.54
C GLU A 108 14.76 8.63 -11.76
N PRO A 109 14.15 8.45 -12.95
CA PRO A 109 13.30 7.29 -13.26
C PRO A 109 13.96 5.93 -13.00
N ASP A 110 15.27 5.80 -13.23
CA ASP A 110 16.00 4.55 -13.04
C ASP A 110 16.13 4.15 -11.57
N ARG A 111 16.27 5.12 -10.65
CA ARG A 111 16.27 4.85 -9.21
C ARG A 111 14.91 4.35 -8.73
N LYS A 112 13.82 4.94 -9.25
CA LYS A 112 12.45 4.50 -8.96
C LYS A 112 12.21 3.06 -9.42
N LYS A 113 12.72 2.68 -10.60
CA LYS A 113 12.66 1.30 -11.10
C LYS A 113 13.44 0.33 -10.21
N ALA A 114 14.69 0.66 -9.87
CA ALA A 114 15.50 -0.18 -8.98
C ALA A 114 14.82 -0.44 -7.62
N LYS A 115 14.08 0.56 -7.10
CA LYS A 115 13.30 0.43 -5.87
C LYS A 115 12.14 -0.57 -6.01
N ILE A 116 11.43 -0.55 -7.14
CA ILE A 116 10.36 -1.52 -7.44
C ILE A 116 10.93 -2.95 -7.51
N GLU A 117 12.09 -3.11 -8.16
CA GLU A 117 12.80 -4.40 -8.22
C GLU A 117 13.18 -4.91 -6.82
N GLU A 118 13.60 -4.03 -5.91
CA GLU A 118 13.88 -4.37 -4.51
C GLU A 118 12.63 -4.95 -3.80
N TYR A 119 11.45 -4.36 -4.02
CA TYR A 119 10.20 -4.88 -3.48
C TYR A 119 9.83 -6.26 -4.06
N HIS A 120 10.16 -6.53 -5.32
CA HIS A 120 9.96 -7.85 -5.93
C HIS A 120 10.93 -8.91 -5.40
N LEU A 121 12.14 -8.52 -5.02
CA LEU A 121 13.17 -9.41 -4.47
C LEU A 121 12.95 -9.77 -2.99
N LYS A 122 12.19 -8.96 -2.24
CA LYS A 122 11.84 -9.22 -0.83
C LYS A 122 10.76 -10.30 -0.63
N LYS A 123 10.46 -11.08 -1.68
CA LYS A 123 9.41 -12.10 -1.74
C LYS A 123 9.79 -13.41 -1.05
#